data_AF-A0A2G5EYG3-F1
#
_entry.id   AF-A0A2G5EYG3-F1
#
_cell.length_a   1.000
_cell.length_b   1.000
_cell.length_c   1.000
_cell.angle_alpha   90.00
_cell.angle_beta   90.00
_cell.angle_gamma   90.00
#
_symmetry.space_group_name_H-M   'P 1'
#
loop_
_entity.id
_entity.type
_entity.pdbx_description
1 polymer ?
#
loop_
_entity_poly.entity_id
_entity_poly.type
_entity_poly.pdbx_seq_one_letter_code
_entity_poly.pdbx_strand_id
1 'polypeptide(L)'
;MSVVSENSSSSSCSSARELDPLLKDLSERKQNFRRNVVSLAAELKDVRNRLASQEQLFTREAKTRQVAETRAKTMEEEILHLQKSLEERNGKLQVSASKAEQYLRELDDVRSKLLDTQEAADTNAYAAESAQLQCLALAKELDEKSNSLKEHEDRVTKLEEQLNQLQKDLQARETSQNQLKDEVLRIEKEIMQAVVKAGASKDCELKRILEEVSPRNIENINKHLTAKDEEIAKLRDEIRFMSAHWKLKNKELESQLEKHRRADQELKKRVLKLEFCLQEARSQTRKLQRMGERRDKALKELRDQLATKQQGEGGNFDKQNFWESSSFKLVASMSMLILVIFSKR
;
A
#
# COMPACT_ATOMS: atom_id res chain seq x y z
N MET A 1 -5.64 -97.43 -58.75
CA MET A 1 -6.29 -97.59 -60.06
C MET A 1 -5.23 -97.25 -61.11
N SER A 2 -4.40 -98.18 -61.60
CA SER A 2 -4.72 -99.28 -62.53
C SER A 2 -5.71 -98.79 -63.60
N VAL A 3 -5.39 -98.73 -64.90
CA VAL A 3 -5.00 -99.88 -65.73
C VAL A 3 -4.12 -99.44 -66.91
N VAL A 4 -3.09 -100.25 -67.14
CA VAL A 4 -2.28 -100.41 -68.35
C VAL A 4 -3.04 -101.28 -69.34
N SER A 5 -3.05 -100.95 -70.63
CA SER A 5 -3.19 -101.91 -71.75
C SER A 5 -2.57 -101.25 -72.99
N GLU A 6 -1.34 -101.59 -73.35
CA GLU A 6 -0.96 -102.71 -74.24
C GLU A 6 -1.30 -102.47 -75.73
N ASN A 7 -0.22 -102.15 -76.45
CA ASN A 7 0.19 -102.72 -77.73
C ASN A 7 -0.78 -103.66 -78.45
N SER A 8 -1.04 -103.32 -79.72
CA SER A 8 -1.11 -104.33 -80.77
C SER A 8 -0.56 -103.77 -82.07
N SER A 9 0.61 -104.29 -82.42
CA SER A 9 1.33 -104.13 -83.66
C SER A 9 0.52 -104.67 -84.83
N SER A 10 0.27 -103.86 -85.86
CA SER A 10 -0.07 -104.33 -87.20
C SER A 10 1.08 -104.00 -88.15
N SER A 11 1.89 -105.03 -88.35
CA SER A 11 2.87 -105.14 -89.42
C SER A 11 2.15 -105.25 -90.75
N SER A 12 2.46 -104.36 -91.71
CA SER A 12 2.41 -104.73 -93.12
C SER A 12 3.04 -103.66 -94.02
N CYS A 13 4.06 -104.14 -94.73
CA CYS A 13 4.51 -103.72 -96.05
C CYS A 13 5.24 -102.38 -96.16
N SER A 14 6.56 -102.49 -95.98
CA SER A 14 7.57 -101.87 -96.81
C SER A 14 7.10 -101.65 -98.26
N SER A 15 6.66 -100.44 -98.56
CA SER A 15 7.15 -99.76 -99.74
C SER A 15 7.79 -98.46 -99.27
N ALA A 16 9.11 -98.52 -99.04
CA ALA A 16 9.96 -97.38 -99.31
C ALA A 16 9.79 -97.05 -100.79
N ARG A 17 8.66 -96.43 -101.14
CA ARG A 17 8.61 -95.56 -102.30
C ARG A 17 9.61 -94.49 -101.92
N GLU A 18 10.76 -94.49 -102.59
CA GLU A 18 11.64 -93.33 -102.69
C GLU A 18 10.74 -92.16 -103.07
N LEU A 19 10.22 -91.48 -102.05
CA LEU A 19 9.72 -90.15 -102.18
C LEU A 19 10.95 -89.36 -102.61
N ASP A 20 10.87 -88.78 -103.80
CA ASP A 20 11.77 -87.76 -104.33
C ASP A 20 12.44 -86.99 -103.17
N PRO A 21 13.78 -86.90 -103.11
CA PRO A 21 14.49 -86.19 -102.04
C PRO A 21 13.90 -84.80 -101.71
N LEU A 22 13.30 -84.14 -102.70
CA LEU A 22 12.57 -82.88 -102.56
C LEU A 22 11.29 -83.00 -101.74
N LEU A 23 10.53 -84.09 -101.87
CA LEU A 23 9.30 -84.35 -101.11
C LEU A 23 9.57 -84.67 -99.63
N LYS A 24 10.70 -85.35 -99.32
CA LYS A 24 11.12 -85.62 -97.94
C LYS A 24 11.53 -84.33 -97.22
N ASP A 25 12.34 -83.48 -97.86
CA ASP A 25 12.70 -82.14 -97.36
C ASP A 25 11.47 -81.26 -97.14
N LEU A 26 10.50 -81.29 -98.08
CA LEU A 26 9.22 -80.58 -97.91
C LEU A 26 8.42 -81.08 -96.70
N SER A 27 8.42 -82.39 -96.44
CA SER A 27 7.72 -82.98 -95.29
C SER A 27 8.38 -82.60 -93.95
N GLU A 28 9.71 -82.56 -93.90
CA GLU A 28 10.49 -82.17 -92.73
C GLU A 28 10.38 -80.66 -92.45
N ARG A 29 10.46 -79.82 -93.48
CA ARG A 29 10.19 -78.39 -93.39
C ARG A 29 8.76 -78.11 -92.93
N LYS A 30 7.77 -78.85 -93.43
CA LYS A 30 6.37 -78.74 -92.98
C LYS A 30 6.21 -79.12 -91.51
N GLN A 31 6.90 -80.17 -91.06
CA GLN A 31 6.86 -80.59 -89.66
C GLN A 31 7.58 -79.59 -88.74
N ASN A 32 8.74 -79.07 -89.16
CA ASN A 32 9.48 -78.03 -88.44
C ASN A 32 8.68 -76.73 -88.37
N PHE A 33 8.04 -76.31 -89.46
CA PHE A 33 7.13 -75.18 -89.47
C PHE A 33 5.97 -75.37 -88.49
N ARG A 34 5.34 -76.56 -88.47
CA ARG A 34 4.30 -76.88 -87.48
C ARG A 34 4.81 -76.78 -86.04
N ARG A 35 5.99 -77.32 -85.73
CA ARG A 35 6.61 -77.19 -84.40
C ARG A 35 6.88 -75.73 -84.03
N ASN A 36 7.42 -74.95 -84.97
CA ASN A 36 7.70 -73.52 -84.76
C ASN A 36 6.41 -72.72 -84.54
N VAL A 37 5.34 -72.99 -85.30
CA VAL A 37 4.03 -72.35 -85.10
C VAL A 37 3.45 -72.71 -83.73
N VAL A 38 3.59 -73.96 -83.28
CA VAL A 38 3.15 -74.39 -81.95
C VAL A 38 4.00 -73.73 -80.84
N SER A 39 5.33 -73.63 -81.01
CA SER A 39 6.22 -72.93 -80.07
C SER A 39 5.88 -71.44 -79.98
N LEU A 40 5.71 -70.77 -81.12
CA LEU A 40 5.33 -69.37 -81.19
C LEU A 40 3.96 -69.12 -80.54
N ALA A 41 2.99 -70.02 -80.74
CA ALA A 41 1.69 -69.92 -80.08
C ALA A 41 1.81 -70.07 -78.54
N ALA A 42 2.70 -70.93 -78.06
CA ALA A 42 2.97 -71.09 -76.63
C ALA A 42 3.67 -69.85 -76.04
N GLU A 43 4.66 -69.29 -76.74
CA GLU A 43 5.35 -68.05 -76.35
C GLU A 43 4.41 -66.84 -76.34
N LEU A 44 3.56 -66.68 -77.37
CA LEU A 44 2.55 -65.62 -77.39
C LEU A 44 1.54 -65.77 -76.25
N LYS A 45 1.14 -67.00 -75.91
CA LYS A 45 0.27 -67.27 -74.76
C LYS A 45 0.97 -66.91 -73.44
N ASP A 46 2.25 -67.25 -73.29
CA ASP A 46 3.04 -66.90 -72.11
C ASP A 46 3.20 -65.38 -71.96
N VAL A 47 3.62 -64.68 -73.01
CA VAL A 47 3.75 -63.22 -73.02
C VAL A 47 2.41 -62.55 -72.70
N ARG A 48 1.30 -63.05 -73.25
CA ARG A 48 -0.04 -62.57 -72.91
C ARG A 48 -0.39 -62.77 -71.44
N ASN A 49 -0.06 -63.92 -70.86
CA ASN A 49 -0.28 -64.19 -69.43
C ASN A 49 0.59 -63.28 -68.55
N ARG A 50 1.85 -63.06 -68.92
CA ARG A 50 2.76 -62.15 -68.21
C ARG A 50 2.25 -60.71 -68.27
N LEU A 51 1.81 -60.25 -69.44
CA LEU A 51 1.18 -58.93 -69.60
C LEU A 51 -0.06 -58.79 -68.71
N ALA A 52 -0.97 -59.77 -68.72
CA ALA A 52 -2.16 -59.74 -67.87
C ALA A 52 -1.79 -59.72 -66.36
N SER A 53 -0.76 -60.46 -65.95
CA SER A 53 -0.27 -60.42 -64.57
C SER A 53 0.34 -59.06 -64.19
N GLN A 54 1.04 -58.42 -65.12
CA GLN A 54 1.64 -57.10 -64.94
C GLN A 54 0.57 -56.01 -64.85
N GLU A 55 -0.46 -56.06 -65.71
CA GLU A 55 -1.64 -55.18 -65.62
C GLU A 55 -2.34 -55.34 -64.26
N GLN A 56 -2.47 -56.57 -63.76
CA GLN A 56 -3.03 -56.82 -62.44
C GLN A 56 -2.16 -56.26 -61.31
N LEU A 57 -0.84 -56.30 -61.42
CA LEU A 57 0.07 -55.68 -60.45
C LEU A 57 -0.05 -54.16 -60.46
N PHE A 58 -0.05 -53.53 -61.64
CA PHE A 58 -0.22 -52.07 -61.74
C PHE A 58 -1.56 -51.60 -61.17
N THR A 59 -2.65 -52.33 -61.38
CA THR A 59 -3.95 -51.98 -60.80
C THR A 59 -3.97 -52.12 -59.27
N ARG A 60 -3.29 -53.13 -58.71
CA ARG A 60 -3.13 -53.28 -57.25
C ARG A 60 -2.25 -52.18 -56.66
N GLU A 61 -1.14 -51.85 -57.31
CA GLU A 61 -0.24 -50.78 -56.91
C GLU A 61 -0.96 -49.42 -56.93
N ALA A 62 -1.68 -49.11 -58.01
CA ALA A 62 -2.46 -47.88 -58.14
C ALA A 62 -3.49 -47.72 -57.00
N LYS A 63 -4.22 -48.80 -56.65
CA LYS A 63 -5.14 -48.80 -55.50
C LYS A 63 -4.42 -48.54 -54.18
N THR A 64 -3.28 -49.19 -53.96
CA THR A 64 -2.50 -49.04 -52.73
C THR A 64 -1.94 -47.61 -52.61
N ARG A 65 -1.46 -47.04 -53.72
CA ARG A 65 -1.00 -45.65 -53.80
C ARG A 65 -2.13 -44.67 -53.51
N GLN A 66 -3.31 -44.89 -54.07
CA GLN A 66 -4.48 -44.06 -53.81
C GLN A 66 -4.86 -44.07 -52.32
N VAL A 67 -4.88 -45.24 -51.68
CA VAL A 67 -5.15 -45.36 -50.23
C VAL A 67 -4.10 -44.64 -49.40
N ALA A 68 -2.81 -44.80 -49.76
CA ALA A 68 -1.72 -44.10 -49.08
C ALA A 68 -1.82 -42.58 -49.23
N GLU A 69 -2.17 -42.09 -50.43
CA GLU A 69 -2.35 -40.67 -50.70
C GLU A 69 -3.55 -40.08 -49.94
N THR A 70 -4.69 -40.78 -49.90
CA THR A 70 -5.83 -40.32 -49.10
C THR A 70 -5.48 -40.26 -47.61
N ARG A 71 -4.72 -41.24 -47.11
CA ARG A 71 -4.26 -41.26 -45.71
C ARG A 71 -3.29 -40.12 -45.42
N ALA A 72 -2.35 -39.84 -46.32
CA ALA A 72 -1.41 -38.73 -46.18
C ALA A 72 -2.15 -37.39 -46.12
N LYS A 73 -3.15 -37.17 -46.99
CA LYS A 73 -3.98 -35.96 -46.98
C LYS A 73 -4.76 -35.80 -45.67
N THR A 74 -5.37 -36.87 -45.16
CA THR A 74 -6.06 -36.82 -43.86
C THR A 74 -5.11 -36.48 -42.72
N MET A 75 -3.90 -37.05 -42.71
CA MET A 75 -2.89 -36.72 -41.70
C MET A 75 -2.41 -35.27 -41.81
N GLU A 76 -2.24 -34.73 -43.02
CA GLU A 76 -1.90 -33.32 -43.23
C GLU A 76 -2.97 -32.39 -42.67
N GLU A 77 -4.25 -32.68 -42.91
CA GLU A 77 -5.38 -31.91 -42.36
C GLU A 77 -5.40 -31.95 -40.83
N GLU A 78 -5.18 -33.10 -40.22
CA GLU A 78 -5.09 -33.25 -38.76
C GLU A 78 -3.91 -32.45 -38.18
N ILE A 79 -2.74 -32.47 -38.83
CA ILE A 79 -1.57 -31.69 -38.41
C ILE A 79 -1.89 -30.19 -38.45
N LEU A 80 -2.53 -29.71 -39.52
CA LEU A 80 -2.94 -28.30 -39.62
C LEU A 80 -3.92 -27.91 -38.52
N HIS A 81 -4.90 -28.77 -38.22
CA HIS A 81 -5.85 -28.53 -37.14
C HIS A 81 -5.16 -28.49 -35.76
N LEU A 82 -4.22 -29.41 -35.52
CA LEU A 82 -3.45 -29.44 -34.28
C LEU A 82 -2.54 -28.22 -34.12
N GLN A 83 -1.90 -27.77 -35.20
CA GLN A 83 -1.08 -26.55 -35.20
C GLN A 83 -1.91 -25.33 -34.82
N LYS A 84 -3.09 -25.14 -35.44
CA LYS A 84 -4.01 -24.04 -35.10
C LYS A 84 -4.46 -24.10 -33.65
N SER A 85 -4.80 -25.30 -33.15
CA SER A 85 -5.20 -25.51 -31.76
C SER A 85 -4.06 -25.20 -30.76
N LEU A 86 -2.81 -25.46 -31.15
CA LEU A 86 -1.64 -25.16 -30.34
C LEU A 86 -1.39 -23.64 -30.28
N GLU A 87 -1.49 -22.95 -31.41
CA GLU A 87 -1.34 -21.49 -31.48
C GLU A 87 -2.40 -20.77 -30.63
N GLU A 88 -3.66 -21.19 -30.70
CA GLU A 88 -4.73 -20.66 -29.85
C GLU A 88 -4.45 -20.86 -28.36
N ARG A 89 -3.95 -22.04 -27.97
CA ARG A 89 -3.56 -22.31 -26.57
C ARG A 89 -2.37 -21.47 -26.15
N ASN A 90 -1.37 -21.29 -27.01
CA ASN A 90 -0.22 -20.43 -26.73
C ASN A 90 -0.64 -18.98 -26.52
N GLY A 91 -1.55 -18.46 -27.35
CA GLY A 91 -2.11 -17.12 -27.17
C GLY A 91 -2.85 -16.98 -25.82
N LYS A 92 -3.68 -17.96 -25.44
CA LYS A 92 -4.35 -17.97 -24.13
C LYS A 92 -3.35 -18.02 -22.97
N LEU A 93 -2.30 -18.84 -23.09
CA LEU A 93 -1.25 -18.96 -22.09
C LEU A 93 -0.49 -17.64 -21.93
N GLN A 94 -0.17 -16.97 -23.03
CA GLN A 94 0.51 -15.67 -23.01
C GLN A 94 -0.33 -14.60 -22.30
N VAL A 95 -1.63 -14.51 -22.61
CA VAL A 95 -2.55 -13.58 -21.91
C VAL A 95 -2.65 -13.92 -20.42
N SER A 96 -2.73 -15.21 -20.08
CA SER A 96 -2.75 -15.65 -18.68
C SER A 96 -1.45 -15.31 -17.95
N ALA A 97 -0.29 -15.46 -18.60
CA ALA A 97 1.01 -15.12 -18.05
C ALA A 97 1.13 -13.60 -17.79
N SER A 98 0.76 -12.77 -18.77
CA SER A 98 0.75 -11.31 -18.60
C SER A 98 -0.19 -10.86 -17.47
N LYS A 99 -1.33 -11.54 -17.30
CA LYS A 99 -2.26 -11.27 -16.19
C LYS A 99 -1.69 -11.68 -14.84
N ALA A 100 -1.00 -12.82 -14.76
CA ALA A 100 -0.30 -13.25 -13.55
C ALA A 100 0.82 -12.26 -13.16
N GLU A 101 1.60 -11.77 -14.13
CA GLU A 101 2.61 -10.73 -13.90
C GLU A 101 2.01 -9.40 -13.42
N GLN A 102 0.80 -9.05 -13.88
CA GLN A 102 0.09 -7.89 -13.37
C GLN A 102 -0.29 -8.08 -11.90
N TYR A 103 -0.84 -9.25 -11.54
CA TYR A 103 -1.19 -9.54 -10.14
C TYR A 103 0.01 -9.56 -9.20
N LEU A 104 1.16 -10.06 -9.66
CA LEU A 104 2.40 -9.99 -8.88
C LEU A 104 2.81 -8.54 -8.59
N ARG A 105 2.74 -7.65 -9.59
CA ARG A 105 3.02 -6.23 -9.40
C ARG A 105 2.04 -5.58 -8.42
N GLU A 106 0.75 -5.87 -8.53
CA GLU A 106 -0.26 -5.37 -7.59
C GLU A 106 -0.01 -5.88 -6.16
N LEU A 107 0.42 -7.13 -5.99
CA LEU A 107 0.80 -7.69 -4.70
C LEU A 107 2.05 -7.01 -4.11
N ASP A 108 3.07 -6.75 -4.92
CA ASP A 108 4.28 -6.05 -4.48
C ASP A 108 3.96 -4.61 -4.06
N ASP A 109 3.09 -3.90 -4.80
CA ASP A 109 2.61 -2.56 -4.43
C ASP A 109 1.86 -2.57 -3.09
N VAL A 110 0.99 -3.56 -2.87
CA VAL A 110 0.26 -3.71 -1.60
C VAL A 110 1.21 -4.03 -0.47
N ARG A 111 2.21 -4.89 -0.71
CA ARG A 111 3.22 -5.25 0.29
C ARG A 111 4.08 -4.05 0.68
N SER A 112 4.48 -3.21 -0.29
CA SER A 112 5.19 -1.96 -0.02
C SER A 112 4.35 -1.02 0.85
N LYS A 113 3.07 -0.81 0.50
CA LYS A 113 2.17 0.02 1.31
C LYS A 113 1.97 -0.53 2.72
N LEU A 114 1.91 -1.86 2.86
CA LEU A 114 1.77 -2.50 4.16
C LEU A 114 3.00 -2.22 5.04
N LEU A 115 4.21 -2.30 4.47
CA LEU A 115 5.45 -1.95 5.19
C LEU A 115 5.43 -0.48 5.64
N ASP A 116 5.09 0.45 4.75
CA ASP A 116 4.99 1.88 5.09
C ASP A 116 3.97 2.12 6.22
N THR A 117 2.82 1.44 6.17
CA THR A 117 1.80 1.55 7.24
C THR A 117 2.25 0.92 8.55
N GLN A 118 3.04 -0.15 8.51
CA GLN A 118 3.59 -0.79 9.70
C GLN A 118 4.61 0.14 10.38
N GLU A 119 5.53 0.74 9.61
CA GLU A 119 6.48 1.72 10.14
C GLU A 119 5.78 2.93 10.75
N ALA A 120 4.71 3.43 10.10
CA ALA A 120 3.89 4.50 10.64
C ALA A 120 3.15 4.09 11.93
N ALA A 121 2.64 2.87 12.01
CA ALA A 121 2.00 2.34 13.20
C ALA A 121 2.99 2.20 14.36
N ASP A 122 4.20 1.70 14.11
CA ASP A 122 5.25 1.51 15.11
C ASP A 122 5.74 2.86 15.65
N THR A 123 6.02 3.83 14.78
CA THR A 123 6.38 5.20 15.20
C THR A 123 5.29 5.87 16.03
N ASN A 124 4.02 5.65 15.68
CA ASN A 124 2.89 6.14 16.47
C ASN A 124 2.76 5.42 17.83
N ALA A 125 3.03 4.11 17.88
CA ALA A 125 3.04 3.36 19.13
C ALA A 125 4.11 3.89 20.10
N TYR A 126 5.34 4.11 19.61
CA TYR A 126 6.40 4.73 20.42
C TYR A 126 6.03 6.14 20.89
N ALA A 127 5.38 6.95 20.04
CA ALA A 127 4.92 8.28 20.42
C ALA A 127 3.82 8.22 21.50
N ALA A 128 2.89 7.27 21.40
CA ALA A 128 1.83 7.06 22.39
C ALA A 128 2.39 6.59 23.74
N GLU A 129 3.34 5.66 23.75
CA GLU A 129 4.02 5.21 24.97
C GLU A 129 4.78 6.36 25.65
N SER A 130 5.50 7.17 24.86
CA SER A 130 6.20 8.36 25.36
C SER A 130 5.24 9.38 25.96
N ALA A 131 4.12 9.67 25.28
CA ALA A 131 3.09 10.56 25.77
C ALA A 131 2.44 10.03 27.06
N GLN A 132 2.16 8.72 27.14
CA GLN A 132 1.61 8.08 28.34
C GLN A 132 2.57 8.23 29.53
N LEU A 133 3.88 8.01 29.32
CA LEU A 133 4.89 8.21 30.37
C LEU A 133 4.93 9.66 30.85
N GLN A 134 4.81 10.63 29.94
CA GLN A 134 4.73 12.05 30.31
C GLN A 134 3.47 12.36 31.11
N CYS A 135 2.31 11.84 30.71
CA CYS A 135 1.06 12.00 31.47
C CYS A 135 1.17 11.39 32.87
N LEU A 136 1.80 10.22 33.01
CA LEU A 136 2.04 9.59 34.30
C LEU A 136 2.97 10.43 35.20
N ALA A 137 4.00 11.06 34.62
CA ALA A 137 4.87 11.95 35.36
C ALA A 137 4.13 13.20 35.86
N LEU A 138 3.34 13.84 34.98
CA LEU A 138 2.52 15.00 35.33
C LEU A 138 1.45 14.67 36.38
N ALA A 139 0.83 13.49 36.31
CA ALA A 139 -0.13 13.05 37.31
C ALA A 139 0.50 12.97 38.71
N LYS A 140 1.72 12.40 38.81
CA LYS A 140 2.47 12.35 40.08
C LYS A 140 2.78 13.75 40.62
N GLU A 141 3.23 14.66 39.75
CA GLU A 141 3.51 16.04 40.16
C GLU A 141 2.23 16.74 40.65
N LEU A 142 1.09 16.51 39.99
CA LEU A 142 -0.19 17.07 40.41
C LEU A 142 -0.61 16.55 41.80
N ASP A 143 -0.43 15.25 42.06
CA ASP A 143 -0.73 14.65 43.36
C ASP A 143 0.15 15.26 44.47
N GLU A 144 1.45 15.44 44.21
CA GLU A 144 2.38 16.10 45.13
C GLU A 144 1.96 17.55 45.43
N LYS A 145 1.57 18.31 44.40
CA LYS A 145 1.07 19.68 44.57
C LYS A 145 -0.25 19.74 45.31
N SER A 146 -1.15 18.79 45.05
CA SER A 146 -2.42 18.69 45.76
C SER A 146 -2.21 18.45 47.27
N ASN A 147 -1.30 17.55 47.63
CA ASN A 147 -0.93 17.30 49.01
C ASN A 147 -0.32 18.55 49.68
N SER A 148 0.62 19.21 49.01
CA SER A 148 1.22 20.46 49.51
C SER A 148 0.19 21.57 49.70
N LEU A 149 -0.77 21.71 48.77
CA LEU A 149 -1.84 22.70 48.88
C LEU A 149 -2.72 22.43 50.11
N LYS A 150 -3.06 21.16 50.35
CA LYS A 150 -3.82 20.75 51.53
C LYS A 150 -3.09 21.08 52.83
N GLU A 151 -1.78 20.82 52.90
CA GLU A 151 -0.99 21.23 54.07
C GLU A 151 -0.99 22.74 54.28
N HIS A 152 -0.97 23.53 53.19
CA HIS A 152 -1.07 24.98 53.29
C HIS A 152 -2.45 25.43 53.77
N GLU A 153 -3.53 24.79 53.30
CA GLU A 153 -4.90 25.02 53.77
C GLU A 153 -5.03 24.74 55.27
N ASP A 154 -4.48 23.61 55.76
CA ASP A 154 -4.45 23.26 57.18
C ASP A 154 -3.65 24.29 58.02
N ARG A 155 -2.58 24.86 57.47
CA ARG A 155 -1.82 25.92 58.15
C ARG A 155 -2.61 27.23 58.22
N VAL A 156 -3.33 27.58 57.15
CA VAL A 156 -4.14 28.81 57.09
C VAL A 156 -5.31 28.71 58.07
N THR A 157 -6.02 27.59 58.12
CA THR A 157 -7.11 27.37 59.09
C THR A 157 -6.61 27.49 60.52
N LYS A 158 -5.43 26.92 60.84
CA LYS A 158 -4.81 27.09 62.15
C LYS A 158 -4.46 28.55 62.49
N LEU A 159 -3.94 29.31 61.52
CA LEU A 159 -3.65 30.74 61.73
C LEU A 159 -4.94 31.55 61.93
N GLU A 160 -6.02 31.19 61.23
CA GLU A 160 -7.33 31.80 61.40
C GLU A 160 -7.88 31.56 62.81
N GLU A 161 -7.77 30.33 63.32
CA GLU A 161 -8.11 30.01 64.72
C GLU A 161 -7.30 30.85 65.73
N GLN A 162 -6.00 31.00 65.51
CA GLN A 162 -5.13 31.83 66.36
C GLN A 162 -5.54 33.30 66.32
N LEU A 163 -5.86 33.84 65.14
CA LEU A 163 -6.31 35.21 64.97
C LEU A 163 -7.63 35.45 65.71
N ASN A 164 -8.57 34.50 65.58
CA ASN A 164 -9.84 34.54 66.29
C ASN A 164 -9.66 34.54 67.81
N GLN A 165 -8.72 33.75 68.34
CA GLN A 165 -8.41 33.75 69.77
C GLN A 165 -7.82 35.09 70.21
N LEU A 166 -6.83 35.62 69.48
CA LEU A 166 -6.24 36.92 69.78
C LEU A 166 -7.26 38.06 69.74
N GLN A 167 -8.22 38.00 68.83
CA GLN A 167 -9.30 38.99 68.73
C GLN A 167 -10.23 38.94 69.95
N LYS A 168 -10.58 37.74 70.45
CA LYS A 168 -11.34 37.59 71.70
C LYS A 168 -10.57 38.12 72.91
N ASP A 169 -9.27 37.82 72.99
CA ASP A 169 -8.40 38.29 74.08
C ASP A 169 -8.28 39.83 74.05
N LEU A 170 -8.18 40.42 72.85
CA LEU A 170 -8.16 41.87 72.67
C LEU A 170 -9.45 42.52 73.17
N GLN A 171 -10.62 41.98 72.80
CA GLN A 171 -11.92 42.46 73.28
C GLN A 171 -12.04 42.35 74.80
N ALA A 172 -11.60 41.22 75.38
CA ALA A 172 -11.59 41.05 76.84
C ALA A 172 -10.71 42.11 77.52
N ARG A 173 -9.50 42.37 77.00
CA ARG A 173 -8.63 43.44 77.49
C ARG A 173 -9.28 44.82 77.38
N GLU A 174 -9.91 45.12 76.26
CA GLU A 174 -10.61 46.39 76.05
C GLU A 174 -11.73 46.60 77.08
N THR A 175 -12.54 45.57 77.35
CA THR A 175 -13.58 45.65 78.40
C THR A 175 -12.98 45.88 79.79
N SER A 176 -11.90 45.17 80.14
CA SER A 176 -11.21 45.34 81.43
C SER A 176 -10.57 46.73 81.57
N GLN A 177 -10.04 47.28 80.47
CA GLN A 177 -9.43 48.60 80.46
C GLN A 177 -10.48 49.69 80.63
N ASN A 178 -11.65 49.54 80.00
CA ASN A 178 -12.77 50.47 80.19
C ASN A 178 -13.28 50.45 81.63
N GLN A 179 -13.45 49.26 82.22
CA GLN A 179 -13.79 49.12 83.65
C GLN A 179 -12.76 49.79 84.55
N LEU A 180 -11.47 49.56 84.31
CA LEU A 180 -10.40 50.19 85.07
C LEU A 180 -10.42 51.71 84.91
N LYS A 181 -10.67 52.23 83.70
CA LYS A 181 -10.79 53.67 83.45
C LYS A 181 -11.96 54.27 84.24
N ASP A 182 -13.11 53.61 84.27
CA ASP A 182 -14.27 54.04 85.05
C ASP A 182 -13.99 54.02 86.56
N GLU A 183 -13.30 52.99 87.04
CA GLU A 183 -12.84 52.85 88.43
C GLU A 183 -11.88 53.98 88.82
N VAL A 184 -10.86 54.23 87.98
CA VAL A 184 -9.89 55.32 88.18
C VAL A 184 -10.60 56.66 88.20
N LEU A 185 -11.50 56.94 87.26
CA LEU A 185 -12.29 58.17 87.25
C LEU A 185 -13.14 58.33 88.52
N ARG A 186 -13.62 57.23 89.11
CA ARG A 186 -14.35 57.28 90.39
C ARG A 186 -13.40 57.60 91.54
N ILE A 187 -12.28 56.89 91.66
CA ILE A 187 -11.27 57.13 92.69
C ILE A 187 -10.70 58.55 92.57
N GLU A 188 -10.43 59.03 91.36
CA GLU A 188 -9.98 60.40 91.10
C GLU A 188 -10.99 61.43 91.60
N LYS A 189 -12.29 61.21 91.41
CA LYS A 189 -13.34 62.07 91.99
C LYS A 189 -13.36 62.00 93.51
N GLU A 190 -13.20 60.82 94.09
CA GLU A 190 -13.12 60.62 95.55
C GLU A 190 -11.88 61.32 96.14
N ILE A 191 -10.71 61.18 95.51
CA ILE A 191 -9.46 61.86 95.86
C ILE A 191 -9.65 63.36 95.69
N MET A 192 -10.19 63.84 94.59
CA MET A 192 -10.41 65.27 94.36
C MET A 192 -11.34 65.85 95.44
N GLN A 193 -12.40 65.14 95.83
CA GLN A 193 -13.23 65.53 96.98
C GLN A 193 -12.46 65.49 98.30
N ALA A 194 -11.62 64.47 98.53
CA ALA A 194 -10.78 64.35 99.71
C ALA A 194 -9.69 65.43 99.77
N VAL A 195 -9.12 65.83 98.63
CA VAL A 195 -8.13 66.90 98.46
C VAL A 195 -8.80 68.25 98.59
N VAL A 196 -10.03 68.46 98.11
CA VAL A 196 -10.79 69.67 98.41
C VAL A 196 -11.11 69.76 99.91
N LYS A 197 -11.40 68.62 100.56
CA LYS A 197 -11.56 68.53 102.03
C LYS A 197 -10.23 68.73 102.79
N ALA A 198 -9.11 68.24 102.25
CA ALA A 198 -7.77 68.35 102.82
C ALA A 198 -7.04 69.66 102.44
N GLY A 199 -7.53 70.37 101.43
CA GLY A 199 -7.05 71.65 100.91
C GLY A 199 -7.29 72.83 101.85
N ALA A 200 -7.74 72.56 103.07
CA ALA A 200 -7.51 73.42 104.22
C ALA A 200 -6.02 73.43 104.68
N SER A 201 -5.15 72.58 104.14
CA SER A 201 -3.69 72.64 104.37
C SER A 201 -2.90 72.72 103.07
N LYS A 202 -1.95 73.68 103.04
CA LYS A 202 -0.99 73.92 101.96
C LYS A 202 0.12 72.87 102.01
N ASP A 203 0.34 72.11 100.93
CA ASP A 203 1.69 71.80 100.46
C ASP A 203 1.70 71.16 99.04
N CYS A 204 2.62 71.67 98.23
CA CYS A 204 2.76 71.42 96.80
C CYS A 204 3.74 70.27 96.50
N GLU A 205 3.33 69.02 96.69
CA GLU A 205 4.20 67.86 96.33
C GLU A 205 3.95 67.30 94.92
N LEU A 206 2.81 67.64 94.27
CA LEU A 206 2.44 67.15 92.93
C LEU A 206 3.31 67.71 91.80
N LYS A 207 4.00 68.84 92.03
CA LYS A 207 4.89 69.47 91.04
C LYS A 207 6.25 68.76 90.93
N ARG A 208 6.64 67.99 91.95
CA ARG A 208 7.92 67.25 92.02
C ARG A 208 7.84 65.88 91.33
N ILE A 209 6.68 65.22 91.38
CA ILE A 209 6.48 63.89 90.76
C ILE A 209 6.41 63.99 89.23
N LEU A 210 5.92 65.11 88.69
CA LEU A 210 5.84 65.35 87.24
C LEU A 210 7.23 65.49 86.58
N GLU A 211 8.25 65.94 87.34
CA GLU A 211 9.64 66.05 86.86
C GLU A 211 10.42 64.71 86.96
N GLU A 212 10.00 63.78 87.82
CA GLU A 212 10.66 62.47 88.02
C GLU A 212 10.26 61.37 87.02
N VAL A 213 9.14 61.52 86.31
CA VAL A 213 8.67 60.53 85.28
C VAL A 213 9.44 60.69 83.93
N SER A 214 10.34 61.67 83.83
CA SER A 214 10.78 62.28 82.57
C SER A 214 12.03 61.71 81.85
N PRO A 215 12.90 60.84 82.41
CA PRO A 215 14.00 60.25 81.60
C PRO A 215 13.84 58.75 81.28
N ARG A 216 13.33 57.95 82.23
CA ARG A 216 13.37 56.48 82.15
C ARG A 216 12.35 55.89 81.17
N ASN A 217 11.22 56.57 80.97
CA ASN A 217 10.21 56.18 79.99
C ASN A 217 10.67 56.51 78.55
N ILE A 218 11.32 57.66 78.36
CA ILE A 218 11.86 58.09 77.06
C ILE A 218 12.95 57.14 76.58
N GLU A 219 13.82 56.65 77.48
CA GLU A 219 14.89 55.73 77.12
C GLU A 219 14.36 54.33 76.72
N ASN A 220 13.31 53.84 77.36
CA ASN A 220 12.65 52.58 76.98
C ASN A 220 11.91 52.71 75.63
N ILE A 221 11.27 53.85 75.38
CA ILE A 221 10.63 54.15 74.09
C ILE A 221 11.67 54.19 72.97
N ASN A 222 12.83 54.84 73.19
CA ASN A 222 13.90 54.88 72.21
C ASN A 222 14.48 53.50 71.89
N LYS A 223 14.66 52.63 72.88
CA LYS A 223 15.10 51.23 72.65
C LYS A 223 14.10 50.43 71.83
N HIS A 224 12.80 50.68 72.02
CA HIS A 224 11.77 50.03 71.21
C HIS A 224 11.70 50.57 69.79
N LEU A 225 11.92 51.87 69.60
CA LEU A 225 11.98 52.48 68.28
C LEU A 225 13.17 51.97 67.47
N THR A 226 14.37 51.88 68.06
CA THR A 226 15.54 51.33 67.35
C THR A 226 15.37 49.86 66.95
N ALA A 227 14.78 49.04 67.83
CA ALA A 227 14.46 47.64 67.49
C ALA A 227 13.45 47.54 66.33
N LYS A 228 12.45 48.43 66.29
CA LYS A 228 11.48 48.50 65.19
C LYS A 228 12.11 48.98 63.89
N ASP A 229 13.02 49.93 63.94
CA ASP A 229 13.75 50.40 62.75
C ASP A 229 14.62 49.29 62.13
N GLU A 230 15.24 48.44 62.96
CA GLU A 230 15.99 47.26 62.50
C GLU A 230 15.08 46.20 61.84
N GLU A 231 13.90 45.93 62.43
CA GLU A 231 12.90 45.03 61.80
C GLU A 231 12.42 45.58 60.45
N ILE A 232 12.14 46.88 60.38
CA ILE A 232 11.74 47.55 59.13
C ILE A 232 12.86 47.48 58.07
N ALA A 233 14.12 47.56 58.48
CA ALA A 233 15.26 47.41 57.56
C ALA A 233 15.33 45.99 56.99
N LYS A 234 15.19 44.96 57.82
CA LYS A 234 15.19 43.55 57.39
C LYS A 234 14.05 43.25 56.42
N LEU A 235 12.84 43.73 56.72
CA LEU A 235 11.67 43.56 55.84
C LEU A 235 11.89 44.27 54.49
N ARG A 236 12.51 45.45 54.48
CA ARG A 236 12.87 46.13 53.22
C ARG A 236 13.87 45.32 52.39
N ASP A 237 14.85 44.67 53.03
CA ASP A 237 15.82 43.83 52.33
C ASP A 237 15.18 42.57 51.75
N GLU A 238 14.28 41.93 52.50
CA GLU A 238 13.54 40.77 52.06
C GLU A 238 12.59 41.10 50.89
N ILE A 239 11.88 42.23 50.97
CA ILE A 239 11.08 42.75 49.84
C ILE A 239 11.94 43.00 48.61
N ARG A 240 13.15 43.57 48.78
CA ARG A 240 14.09 43.77 47.66
C ARG A 240 14.54 42.46 47.04
N PHE A 241 14.88 41.47 47.87
CA PHE A 241 15.29 40.14 47.41
C PHE A 241 14.15 39.44 46.65
N MET A 242 12.95 39.39 47.22
CA MET A 242 11.78 38.81 46.55
C MET A 242 11.44 39.54 45.25
N SER A 243 11.51 40.88 45.22
CA SER A 243 11.27 41.66 44.00
C SER A 243 12.27 41.33 42.89
N ALA A 244 13.55 41.15 43.23
CA ALA A 244 14.58 40.75 42.27
C ALA A 244 14.33 39.33 41.73
N HIS A 245 14.00 38.39 42.62
CA HIS A 245 13.64 37.03 42.23
C HIS A 245 12.42 37.01 41.30
N TRP A 246 11.39 37.79 41.62
CA TRP A 246 10.18 37.87 40.81
C TRP A 246 10.43 38.49 39.43
N LYS A 247 11.30 39.51 39.36
CA LYS A 247 11.73 40.09 38.09
C LYS A 247 12.49 39.10 37.21
N LEU A 248 13.36 38.27 37.80
CA LEU A 248 14.06 37.20 37.07
C LEU A 248 13.10 36.12 36.57
N LYS A 249 12.19 35.67 37.44
CA LYS A 249 11.18 34.67 37.07
C LYS A 249 10.29 35.17 35.93
N ASN A 250 9.90 36.45 35.95
CA ASN A 250 9.11 37.05 34.88
C ASN A 250 9.84 37.05 33.53
N LYS A 251 11.12 37.43 33.52
CA LYS A 251 11.96 37.39 32.30
C LYS A 251 12.14 35.97 31.75
N GLU A 252 12.29 34.98 32.62
CA GLU A 252 12.38 33.58 32.19
C GLU A 252 11.09 33.14 31.49
N LEU A 253 9.93 33.42 32.10
CA LEU A 253 8.62 33.10 31.52
C LEU A 253 8.39 33.82 30.18
N GLU A 254 8.73 35.10 30.08
CA GLU A 254 8.69 35.86 28.82
C GLU A 254 9.55 35.21 27.73
N SER A 255 10.76 34.73 28.10
CA SER A 255 11.65 34.05 27.15
C SER A 255 11.08 32.71 26.66
N GLN A 256 10.38 31.97 27.52
CA GLN A 256 9.72 30.71 27.16
C GLN A 256 8.54 30.97 26.22
N LEU A 257 7.72 31.98 26.52
CA LEU A 257 6.62 32.41 25.66
C LEU A 257 7.10 32.79 24.26
N GLU A 258 8.21 33.53 24.16
CA GLU A 258 8.79 33.92 22.88
C GLU A 258 9.36 32.72 22.11
N LYS A 259 9.94 31.72 22.79
CA LYS A 259 10.36 30.45 22.17
C LYS A 259 9.16 29.69 21.58
N HIS A 260 8.07 29.54 22.36
CA HIS A 260 6.84 28.90 21.88
C HIS A 260 6.26 29.63 20.67
N ARG A 261 6.20 30.96 20.72
CA ARG A 261 5.72 31.79 19.60
C ARG A 261 6.50 31.55 18.32
N ARG A 262 7.83 31.38 18.39
CA ARG A 262 8.67 31.07 17.21
C ARG A 262 8.41 29.66 16.68
N ALA A 263 8.32 28.67 17.57
CA ALA A 263 7.98 27.29 17.18
C ALA A 263 6.62 27.22 16.47
N ASP A 264 5.61 27.93 16.98
CA ASP A 264 4.30 28.02 16.34
C ASP A 264 4.36 28.65 14.95
N GLN A 265 5.18 29.69 14.76
CA GLN A 265 5.37 30.30 13.44
C GLN A 265 6.04 29.34 12.45
N GLU A 266 7.02 28.56 12.88
CA GLU A 266 7.63 27.53 12.05
C GLU A 266 6.66 26.41 11.70
N LEU A 267 5.87 25.96 12.68
CA LEU A 267 4.84 24.95 12.48
C LEU A 267 3.79 25.45 11.48
N LYS A 268 3.33 26.70 11.62
CA LYS A 268 2.41 27.34 10.67
C LYS A 268 2.99 27.40 9.25
N LYS A 269 4.29 27.70 9.10
CA LYS A 269 4.96 27.64 7.77
C LYS A 269 4.96 26.23 7.19
N ARG A 270 5.20 25.20 8.01
CA ARG A 270 5.17 23.79 7.55
C ARG A 270 3.77 23.35 7.15
N VAL A 271 2.76 23.71 7.95
CA VAL A 271 1.35 23.45 7.64
C VAL A 271 0.95 24.05 6.30
N LEU A 272 1.28 25.34 6.07
CA LEU A 272 0.99 26.00 4.78
C LEU A 272 1.68 25.30 3.59
N LYS A 273 2.92 24.81 3.76
CA LYS A 273 3.59 24.03 2.72
C LYS A 273 2.87 22.72 2.43
N LEU A 274 2.44 22.00 3.48
CA LEU A 274 1.71 20.74 3.33
C LEU A 274 0.34 20.95 2.69
N GLU A 275 -0.39 22.02 3.04
CA GLU A 275 -1.66 22.38 2.41
C GLU A 275 -1.48 22.64 0.91
N PHE A 276 -0.40 23.34 0.52
CA PHE A 276 -0.08 23.58 -0.88
C PHE A 276 0.20 22.27 -1.63
N CYS A 277 1.06 21.40 -1.08
CA CYS A 277 1.36 20.09 -1.67
C CYS A 277 0.11 19.21 -1.79
N LEU A 278 -0.76 19.22 -0.78
CA LEU A 278 -2.03 18.50 -0.79
C LEU A 278 -2.98 19.03 -1.87
N GLN A 279 -3.07 20.36 -2.02
CA GLN A 279 -3.88 20.97 -3.06
C GLN A 279 -3.35 20.64 -4.46
N GLU A 280 -2.03 20.63 -4.64
CA GLU A 280 -1.40 20.22 -5.88
C GLU A 280 -1.69 18.75 -6.22
N ALA A 281 -1.49 17.85 -5.25
CA ALA A 281 -1.81 16.43 -5.40
C ALA A 281 -3.29 16.22 -5.80
N ARG A 282 -4.23 16.89 -5.11
CA ARG A 282 -5.66 16.85 -5.47
C ARG A 282 -5.91 17.33 -6.90
N SER A 283 -5.21 18.37 -7.35
CA SER A 283 -5.32 18.88 -8.72
C SER A 283 -4.83 17.86 -9.76
N GLN A 284 -3.73 17.16 -9.46
CA GLN A 284 -3.19 16.10 -10.30
C GLN A 284 -4.14 14.89 -10.36
N THR A 285 -4.69 14.47 -9.23
CA THR A 285 -5.71 13.40 -9.17
C THR A 285 -6.91 13.72 -10.05
N ARG A 286 -7.43 14.96 -10.01
CA ARG A 286 -8.53 15.39 -10.90
C ARG A 286 -8.16 15.35 -12.38
N LYS A 287 -6.90 15.66 -12.74
CA LYS A 287 -6.42 15.55 -14.13
C LYS A 287 -6.37 14.09 -14.56
N LEU A 288 -5.82 13.21 -13.73
CA LEU A 288 -5.75 11.77 -13.99
C LEU A 288 -7.15 11.16 -14.13
N GLN A 289 -8.10 11.56 -13.27
CA GLN A 289 -9.49 11.12 -13.35
C GLN A 289 -10.12 11.52 -14.69
N ARG A 290 -9.95 12.76 -15.14
CA ARG A 290 -10.43 13.20 -16.47
C ARG A 290 -9.77 12.43 -17.61
N MET A 291 -8.49 12.11 -17.50
CA MET A 291 -7.82 11.27 -18.51
C MET A 291 -8.31 9.82 -18.47
N GLY A 292 -8.64 9.29 -17.29
CA GLY A 292 -9.32 8.01 -17.12
C GLY A 292 -10.67 7.99 -17.82
N GLU A 293 -11.54 8.95 -17.50
CA GLU A 293 -12.87 9.08 -18.12
C GLU A 293 -12.82 9.19 -19.65
N ARG A 294 -11.82 9.91 -20.20
CA ARG A 294 -11.62 9.97 -21.66
C ARG A 294 -11.21 8.62 -22.25
N ARG A 295 -10.31 7.90 -21.60
CA ARG A 295 -9.92 6.54 -22.02
C ARG A 295 -11.09 5.58 -21.93
N ASP A 296 -11.88 5.65 -20.86
CA ASP A 296 -13.06 4.80 -20.68
C ASP A 296 -14.13 5.08 -21.73
N LYS A 297 -14.36 6.35 -22.08
CA LYS A 297 -15.24 6.74 -23.20
C LYS A 297 -14.75 6.17 -24.53
N ALA A 298 -13.46 6.30 -24.85
CA ALA A 298 -12.89 5.74 -26.08
C ALA A 298 -12.98 4.21 -26.12
N LEU A 299 -12.74 3.53 -25.00
CA LEU A 299 -12.90 2.08 -24.88
C LEU A 299 -14.36 1.66 -25.07
N LYS A 300 -15.31 2.41 -24.52
CA LYS A 300 -16.74 2.16 -24.70
C LYS A 300 -17.14 2.33 -26.16
N GLU A 301 -16.69 3.40 -26.82
CA GLU A 301 -16.96 3.65 -28.24
C GLU A 301 -16.36 2.57 -29.15
N LEU A 302 -15.13 2.13 -28.89
CA LEU A 302 -14.53 0.99 -29.61
C LEU A 302 -15.33 -0.30 -29.41
N ARG A 303 -15.84 -0.55 -28.20
CA ARG A 303 -16.67 -1.71 -27.88
C ARG A 303 -18.03 -1.64 -28.60
N ASP A 304 -18.64 -0.46 -28.66
CA ASP A 304 -19.90 -0.22 -29.37
C ASP A 304 -19.72 -0.34 -30.91
N GLN A 305 -18.58 0.11 -31.45
CA GLN A 305 -18.20 -0.11 -32.86
C GLN A 305 -18.01 -1.60 -33.19
N LEU A 306 -17.46 -2.38 -32.26
CA LEU A 306 -17.33 -3.83 -32.40
C LEU A 306 -18.70 -4.53 -32.37
N ALA A 307 -19.59 -4.11 -31.47
CA ALA A 307 -20.95 -4.64 -31.37
C ALA A 307 -21.80 -4.30 -32.61
N THR A 308 -21.68 -3.08 -33.14
CA THR A 308 -22.38 -2.68 -34.38
C THR A 308 -21.84 -3.37 -35.62
N LYS A 309 -20.53 -3.67 -35.70
CA LYS A 309 -19.99 -4.56 -36.74
C LYS A 309 -20.52 -6.00 -36.62
N GLN A 310 -20.70 -6.52 -35.41
CA GLN A 310 -21.30 -7.85 -35.20
C GLN A 310 -22.82 -7.90 -35.51
N GLN A 311 -23.55 -6.79 -35.37
CA GLN A 311 -24.98 -6.70 -35.70
C GLN A 311 -25.25 -6.25 -37.15
N GLY A 312 -24.28 -5.63 -37.84
CA GLY A 312 -24.38 -5.22 -39.24
C GLY A 312 -24.15 -6.34 -40.26
N GLU A 313 -23.65 -7.50 -39.83
CA GLU A 313 -23.41 -8.67 -40.69
C GLU A 313 -24.59 -9.67 -40.68
N GLY A 314 -25.81 -9.14 -40.70
CA GLY A 314 -27.03 -9.90 -41.02
C GLY A 314 -27.34 -9.97 -42.52
N GLY A 315 -26.53 -9.35 -43.38
CA GLY A 315 -26.81 -9.25 -44.82
C GLY A 315 -25.57 -9.34 -45.69
N ASN A 316 -25.40 -10.51 -46.29
CA ASN A 316 -24.62 -10.75 -47.52
C ASN A 316 -23.12 -10.37 -47.48
N PHE A 317 -22.32 -11.15 -46.75
CA PHE A 317 -20.91 -11.30 -47.10
C PHE A 317 -20.75 -12.54 -47.98
N ASP A 318 -20.76 -12.31 -49.29
CA ASP A 318 -20.02 -13.17 -50.19
C ASP A 318 -18.59 -13.32 -49.66
N LYS A 319 -18.13 -14.56 -49.62
CA LYS A 319 -16.76 -14.98 -49.27
C LYS A 319 -15.76 -14.33 -50.22
N GLN A 320 -15.42 -13.05 -50.00
CA GLN A 320 -14.26 -12.45 -50.61
C GLN A 320 -13.09 -12.61 -49.65
N ASN A 321 -12.18 -13.51 -50.01
CA ASN A 321 -10.99 -13.81 -49.23
C ASN A 321 -10.23 -12.51 -48.95
N PHE A 322 -10.02 -12.19 -47.67
CA PHE A 322 -9.26 -11.01 -47.20
C PHE A 322 -7.88 -10.87 -47.89
N TRP A 323 -7.27 -12.01 -48.23
CA TRP A 323 -6.03 -12.16 -49.00
C TRP A 323 -6.08 -11.57 -50.42
N GLU A 324 -7.26 -11.41 -51.01
CA GLU A 324 -7.43 -10.86 -52.35
C GLU A 324 -7.67 -9.34 -52.36
N SER A 325 -7.88 -8.74 -51.18
CA SER A 325 -8.12 -7.29 -51.06
C SER A 325 -6.92 -6.50 -51.59
N SER A 326 -7.18 -5.53 -52.46
CA SER A 326 -6.16 -4.68 -53.09
C SER A 326 -5.26 -3.98 -52.07
N SER A 327 -5.79 -3.69 -50.87
CA SER A 327 -5.07 -3.13 -49.74
C SER A 327 -4.06 -4.10 -49.12
N PHE A 328 -4.39 -5.39 -48.97
CA PHE A 328 -3.45 -6.39 -48.48
C PHE A 328 -2.31 -6.64 -49.48
N LYS A 329 -2.63 -6.73 -50.77
CA LYS A 329 -1.62 -6.86 -51.85
C LYS A 329 -0.63 -5.68 -51.86
N LEU A 330 -1.11 -4.47 -51.57
CA LEU A 330 -0.26 -3.27 -51.51
C LEU A 330 0.71 -3.31 -50.31
N VAL A 331 0.22 -3.74 -49.14
CA VAL A 331 1.05 -3.90 -47.93
C VAL A 331 2.08 -5.02 -48.08
N ALA A 332 1.67 -6.16 -48.66
CA ALA A 332 2.59 -7.27 -48.95
C ALA A 332 3.66 -6.86 -49.99
N SER A 333 3.27 -6.13 -51.04
CA SER A 333 4.19 -5.58 -52.05
C SER A 333 5.20 -4.61 -51.45
N MET A 334 4.77 -3.67 -50.59
CA MET A 334 5.69 -2.74 -49.91
C MET A 334 6.62 -3.48 -48.94
N SER A 335 6.12 -4.47 -48.21
CA SER A 335 6.91 -5.27 -47.27
C SER A 335 7.99 -6.09 -47.98
N MET A 336 7.66 -6.66 -49.15
CA MET A 336 8.63 -7.38 -49.98
C MET A 336 9.70 -6.44 -50.58
N LEU A 337 9.32 -5.21 -50.97
CA LEU A 337 10.27 -4.21 -51.46
C LEU A 337 11.27 -3.78 -50.38
N ILE A 338 10.80 -3.63 -49.13
CA ILE A 338 11.66 -3.35 -47.98
C ILE A 338 12.63 -4.50 -47.73
N LEU A 339 12.15 -5.75 -47.78
CA LEU A 339 13.00 -6.93 -47.59
C LEU A 339 14.06 -7.07 -48.69
N VAL A 340 13.74 -6.75 -49.96
CA VAL A 340 14.69 -6.76 -51.09
C VAL A 340 15.75 -5.65 -50.95
N ILE A 341 15.37 -4.49 -50.42
CA ILE A 341 16.33 -3.40 -50.14
C ILE A 341 17.27 -3.79 -48.99
N PHE A 342 16.76 -4.46 -47.95
CA PHE A 342 17.55 -4.89 -46.80
C PHE A 342 18.45 -6.09 -47.07
N SER A 343 18.12 -6.95 -48.05
CA SER A 343 18.95 -8.10 -48.44
C SER A 343 20.02 -7.76 -49.49
N LYS A 344 20.10 -6.49 -49.92
CA LYS A 344 21.11 -5.97 -50.85
C LYS A 344 22.15 -5.05 -50.17
N ARG A 345 22.11 -4.95 -48.84
CA ARG A 345 23.20 -4.47 -47.97
C ARG A 345 23.87 -5.68 -47.35
#